data_AF-A0A661MI36-F1
#
_entry.id   AF-A0A661MI36-F1
#
_cell.length_a   1.000
_cell.length_b   1.000
_cell.length_c   1.000
_cell.angle_alpha   90.00
_cell.angle_beta   90.00
_cell.angle_gamma   90.00
#
_symmetry.space_group_name_H-M   'P 1'
#
loop_
_entity.id
_entity.type
_entity.pdbx_description
1 polymer ?
#
loop_
_entity_poly.entity_id
_entity_poly.type
_entity_poly.pdbx_seq_one_letter_code
_entity_poly.pdbx_strand_id
1 'polypeptide(L)' 'IHFHVPIFLAELKPFENTQSFLRELLALHASIGLSQHLEVETYTWEVLPAAWRQTDVEGAIARELSWAKNCLGEP' A
#
# COMPACT_ATOMS: atom_id res chain seq x y z
N ILE A 1 -15.47 2.00 -12.80
CA ILE A 1 -15.43 1.44 -11.43
C ILE A 1 -14.07 1.82 -10.87
N HIS A 2 -14.02 2.43 -9.68
CA HIS A 2 -12.78 2.82 -8.98
C HIS A 2 -12.84 2.19 -7.58
N PHE A 3 -11.79 1.50 -7.18
CA PHE A 3 -11.60 0.95 -5.84
C PHE A 3 -10.11 0.93 -5.49
N HIS A 4 -9.79 1.05 -4.21
CA HIS A 4 -8.42 0.91 -3.72
C HIS A 4 -8.08 -0.57 -3.53
N VAL A 5 -6.80 -0.90 -3.67
CA VAL A 5 -6.25 -2.23 -3.42
C VAL A 5 -5.09 -2.10 -2.42
N PRO A 6 -4.83 -3.12 -1.59
CA PRO A 6 -3.82 -2.99 -0.55
C PRO A 6 -2.43 -2.79 -1.15
N ILE A 7 -1.71 -1.77 -0.70
CA ILE A 7 -0.40 -1.43 -1.27
C ILE A 7 0.64 -2.52 -1.02
N PHE A 8 0.44 -3.39 -0.03
CA PHE A 8 1.32 -4.51 0.28
C PHE A 8 1.10 -5.76 -0.58
N LEU A 9 0.01 -5.86 -1.34
CA LEU A 9 -0.22 -6.97 -2.29
C LEU A 9 0.25 -6.53 -3.66
N ALA A 10 1.18 -7.24 -4.29
CA ALA A 10 1.64 -6.90 -5.64
C ALA A 10 0.67 -7.39 -6.74
N GLU A 11 -0.06 -8.46 -6.46
CA GLU A 11 -0.94 -9.13 -7.42
C GLU A 11 -2.34 -9.35 -6.81
N LEU A 12 -3.36 -8.99 -7.57
CA LEU A 12 -4.76 -9.36 -7.35
C LEU A 12 -5.24 -10.09 -8.60
N LYS A 13 -4.79 -11.34 -8.76
CA LYS A 13 -4.98 -12.11 -9.99
C LYS A 13 -6.44 -12.04 -10.47
N PRO A 14 -6.65 -11.75 -11.77
CA PRO A 14 -5.68 -11.76 -12.86
C PRO A 14 -4.87 -10.46 -13.05
N PHE A 15 -5.01 -9.47 -12.16
CA PHE A 15 -4.39 -8.16 -12.31
C PHE A 15 -3.15 -7.99 -11.44
N GLU A 16 -2.22 -7.19 -11.93
CA GLU A 16 -1.16 -6.58 -11.14
C GLU A 16 -1.60 -5.18 -10.71
N ASN A 17 -0.98 -4.65 -9.66
CA ASN A 17 -1.16 -3.25 -9.29
C ASN A 17 0.12 -2.42 -9.53
N THR A 18 0.06 -1.15 -9.16
CA THR A 18 1.14 -0.18 -9.37
C THR A 18 2.19 -0.20 -8.25
N GLN A 19 2.30 -1.29 -7.47
CA GLN A 19 3.23 -1.37 -6.34
C GLN A 19 4.69 -1.16 -6.76
N SER A 20 5.12 -1.68 -7.92
CA SER A 20 6.48 -1.50 -8.43
C SER A 20 6.83 -0.02 -8.61
N PHE A 21 5.96 0.73 -9.28
CA PHE A 21 6.10 2.17 -9.45
C PHE A 21 6.09 2.91 -8.10
N LEU A 22 5.22 2.51 -7.17
CA LEU A 22 5.17 3.10 -5.83
C LEU A 22 6.49 2.90 -5.07
N ARG A 23 7.13 1.73 -5.19
CA ARG A 23 8.45 1.48 -4.58
C ARG A 23 9.53 2.40 -5.13
N GLU A 24 9.56 2.62 -6.44
CA GLU A 24 10.50 3.55 -7.07
C GLU A 24 10.28 4.98 -6.58
N LEU A 25 9.02 5.41 -6.50
CA LEU A 25 8.67 6.74 -6.00
C LEU A 25 9.05 6.94 -4.52
N LEU A 26 8.78 5.93 -3.66
CA LEU A 26 9.14 5.98 -2.24
C LEU A 26 10.66 5.97 -2.04
N ALA A 27 11.41 5.20 -2.83
CA ALA A 27 12.86 5.21 -2.80
C ALA A 27 13.43 6.57 -3.25
N LEU A 28 12.86 7.16 -4.30
CA LEU A 28 13.21 8.52 -4.74
C LEU A 28 12.92 9.52 -3.63
N HIS A 29 11.72 9.51 -3.05
CA HIS A 29 11.36 10.37 -1.94
C HIS A 29 12.33 10.24 -0.76
N ALA A 30 12.69 9.02 -0.36
CA ALA A 30 13.65 8.77 0.72
C ALA A 30 15.04 9.37 0.42
N SER A 31 15.44 9.44 -0.86
CA SER A 31 16.74 9.99 -1.26
C SER A 31 16.79 11.52 -1.33
N ILE A 32 15.72 12.19 -1.77
CA ILE A 32 15.74 13.65 -2.03
C ILE A 32 14.78 14.46 -1.14
N GLY A 33 13.95 13.80 -0.32
CA GLY A 33 13.01 14.46 0.58
C GLY A 33 11.95 15.31 -0.14
N LEU A 34 11.23 14.71 -1.10
CA LEU A 34 10.23 15.43 -1.93
C LEU A 34 9.13 16.14 -1.12
N SER A 35 8.79 15.61 0.07
CA SER A 35 7.76 16.14 0.97
C SER A 35 8.18 15.84 2.41
N GLN A 36 7.65 16.60 3.37
CA GLN A 36 7.80 16.30 4.79
C GLN A 36 6.67 15.38 5.31
N HIS A 37 5.61 15.22 4.53
CA HIS A 37 4.42 14.45 4.89
C HIS A 37 4.09 13.46 3.78
N LEU A 38 3.83 12.22 4.20
CA LEU A 38 3.28 11.15 3.37
C LEU A 38 2.02 10.62 4.05
N GLU A 39 0.99 10.37 3.25
CA GLU A 39 -0.26 9.79 3.70
C GLU A 39 -0.49 8.46 2.98
N VAL A 40 -0.96 7.45 3.73
CA VAL A 40 -1.44 6.20 3.16
C VAL A 40 -2.97 6.25 3.18
N GLU A 41 -3.57 6.50 2.02
CA GLU A 41 -5.02 6.59 1.86
C GLU A 41 -5.62 5.24 1.43
N THR A 42 -6.59 4.76 2.20
CA THR A 42 -7.23 3.47 1.95
C THR A 42 -8.73 3.51 2.23
N TYR A 43 -9.49 2.59 1.63
CA TYR A 43 -10.91 2.41 1.90
C TYR A 43 -11.14 1.09 2.65
N THR A 44 -12.29 0.98 3.33
CA THR A 44 -12.71 -0.27 3.96
C THR A 44 -12.80 -1.39 2.94
N TRP A 45 -12.13 -2.51 3.22
CA TRP A 45 -11.94 -3.63 2.29
C TRP A 45 -13.17 -4.49 2.01
N GLU A 46 -14.35 -4.08 2.47
CA GLU A 46 -15.61 -4.84 2.33
C GLU A 46 -16.00 -5.09 0.87
N VAL A 47 -15.55 -4.22 -0.05
CA VAL A 47 -15.77 -4.35 -1.50
C VAL A 47 -14.82 -5.34 -2.18
N LEU A 48 -13.75 -5.79 -1.49
CA LEU A 48 -12.84 -6.78 -2.04
C LEU A 48 -13.43 -8.21 -1.92
N PRO A 49 -13.18 -9.07 -2.92
CA PRO A 49 -13.39 -10.51 -2.81
C PRO A 49 -12.85 -11.09 -1.49
N ALA A 50 -13.59 -12.05 -0.92
CA ALA A 50 -13.26 -12.64 0.38
C ALA A 50 -11.83 -13.22 0.43
N ALA A 51 -11.32 -13.72 -0.70
CA ALA A 51 -9.95 -14.23 -0.83
C ALA A 51 -8.85 -13.20 -0.50
N TRP A 52 -9.16 -11.90 -0.58
CA TRP A 52 -8.22 -10.82 -0.33
C TRP A 52 -8.48 -10.08 0.99
N ARG A 53 -9.56 -10.43 1.71
CA ARG A 53 -9.89 -9.92 3.05
C ARG A 53 -9.31 -10.82 4.14
N GLN A 54 -7.99 -10.82 4.26
CA GLN A 54 -7.26 -11.77 5.11
C GLN A 54 -7.21 -11.39 6.60
N THR A 55 -7.53 -10.14 6.94
CA THR A 55 -7.50 -9.60 8.30
C THR A 55 -8.61 -8.56 8.47
N ASP A 56 -8.88 -8.16 9.71
CA ASP A 56 -9.69 -7.00 10.04
C ASP A 56 -9.12 -5.68 9.48
N VAL A 57 -9.90 -4.61 9.56
CA VAL A 57 -9.54 -3.32 8.95
C VAL A 57 -8.31 -2.72 9.62
N GLU A 58 -8.19 -2.88 10.94
CA GLU A 58 -7.07 -2.41 11.75
C GLU A 58 -5.77 -3.11 11.36
N GLY A 59 -5.79 -4.44 11.22
CA GLY A 59 -4.64 -5.21 10.78
C GLY A 59 -4.23 -4.88 9.34
N ALA A 60 -5.19 -4.60 8.47
CA ALA A 60 -4.88 -4.20 7.10
C ALA A 60 -4.22 -2.82 7.05
N ILE A 61 -4.75 -1.83 7.76
CA ILE A 61 -4.17 -0.48 7.86
C ILE A 61 -2.75 -0.55 8.43
N ALA A 62 -2.55 -1.31 9.52
CA ALA A 62 -1.23 -1.49 10.13
C ALA A 62 -0.22 -2.06 9.11
N ARG A 63 -0.64 -3.03 8.30
CA ARG A 63 0.21 -3.61 7.26
C ARG A 63 0.56 -2.63 6.15
N GLU A 64 -0.36 -1.76 5.74
CA GLU A 64 -0.05 -0.73 4.73
C GLU A 64 0.99 0.26 5.25
N LEU A 65 0.81 0.74 6.49
CA LEU A 65 1.77 1.62 7.14
C LEU A 65 3.14 0.96 7.30
N SER A 66 3.20 -0.28 7.80
CA SER A 66 4.46 -1.03 7.91
C SER A 66 5.12 -1.24 6.55
N TRP A 67 4.36 -1.54 5.51
CA TRP A 67 4.91 -1.70 4.17
C TRP A 67 5.50 -0.40 3.63
N ALA A 68 4.81 0.73 3.79
CA ALA A 68 5.30 2.04 3.36
C ALA A 68 6.59 2.43 4.09
N LYS A 69 6.64 2.26 5.42
CA LYS A 69 7.84 2.49 6.24
C LYS A 69 9.02 1.63 5.79
N ASN A 70 8.80 0.34 5.54
CA ASN A 70 9.84 -0.55 5.02
C ASN A 70 10.39 -0.08 3.67
N CYS A 71 9.53 0.45 2.78
CA CYS A 71 9.96 1.03 1.51
C CYS A 71 10.77 2.32 1.66
N LEU A 72 10.52 3.09 2.72
CA LEU A 72 11.29 4.28 3.07
C LEU A 72 12.62 3.95 3.79
N GLY A 73 12.87 2.69 4.12
CA GLY A 73 14.03 2.27 4.91
C GLY A 73 13.90 2.61 6.40
N GLU A 74 12.69 2.89 6.87
CA GLU A 74 12.42 3.15 8.28
C GLU A 74 12.26 1.83 9.06
N PRO A 75 12.73 1.77 10.31
CA PRO A 75 12.54 0.61 11.19
C PRO A 75 11.09 0.43 11.65
#